data_AF-A0A834ED39-F1
#
_entry.id   AF-A0A834ED39-F1
#
_cell.length_a   1.000
_cell.length_b   1.000
_cell.length_c   1.000
_cell.angle_alpha   90.00
_cell.angle_beta   90.00
_cell.angle_gamma   90.00
#
_symmetry.space_group_name_H-M   'P 1'
#
loop_
_entity.id
_entity.type
_entity.pdbx_description
1 polymer ?
#
loop_
_entity_poly.entity_id
_entity_poly.type
_entity_poly.pdbx_seq_one_letter_code
_entity_poly.pdbx_strand_id
1 'polypeptide(L)'
;MISQEKIEEHPFVDIFSEDEADEDFMLSKPVCFVIFGKPGIGKTTLARQIAQEWKCIHVEALTILEEQIASESETGVMLQTMLVSGHSIPEELVIKLILEKLKSPEVSHLGYIITELPTLSQDAMTTLQQIDLIRNLDMKPDIIINIKCPDYDLCQRVSGQRQHSSTGFIYTRDQWDLEFIENQRRKKKEAQKEAKSEEEGEEEEEQEEEETFIAEMQMVAEILQHLVQRPEDYLENIESLVKLYKEAVLHALEEVMAEHNSLHFIELDGNRPPEELFTTVMSRLKFLNLRRAAILTKLQSAEEEMNDTMDNDELFRTLSSYKVIAPRYRWKRSRWGRTCPVVLKEGHIIPGLPDLSVSFLGKMYCLSSEGTLKTFLSNPRPYLLPPMPAPPFKVFIFGPQSSGKTTLSNLLAEHYKGKVTTYLASYLASFLPIYT
;
A
#
# COMPACT_ATOMS: atom_id res chain seq x y z
N MET A 1 -5.70 -6.01 -46.21
CA MET A 1 -7.00 -5.37 -45.87
C MET A 1 -6.67 -4.05 -45.22
N ILE A 2 -7.15 -2.97 -45.84
CA ILE A 2 -6.79 -1.58 -45.56
C ILE A 2 -7.34 -1.19 -44.19
N SER A 3 -6.46 -0.78 -43.28
CA SER A 3 -6.82 -0.10 -42.04
C SER A 3 -7.54 1.18 -42.40
N GLN A 4 -8.83 1.28 -42.04
CA GLN A 4 -9.56 2.53 -42.09
C GLN A 4 -8.87 3.52 -41.16
N GLU A 5 -8.16 4.49 -41.74
CA GLU A 5 -7.74 5.70 -41.05
C GLU A 5 -9.01 6.38 -40.53
N LYS A 6 -9.17 6.41 -39.20
CA LYS A 6 -10.20 7.22 -38.56
C LYS A 6 -9.90 8.68 -38.89
N ILE A 7 -10.76 9.28 -39.71
CA ILE A 7 -10.72 10.71 -40.02
C ILE A 7 -11.00 11.47 -38.72
N GLU A 8 -10.04 12.28 -38.27
CA GLU A 8 -10.18 13.14 -37.10
C GLU A 8 -11.29 14.18 -37.34
N GLU A 9 -12.42 14.04 -36.66
CA GLU A 9 -13.59 14.92 -36.83
C GLU A 9 -13.33 16.37 -36.37
N HIS A 10 -12.28 16.63 -35.58
CA HIS A 10 -11.97 17.96 -35.04
C HIS A 10 -10.45 18.26 -34.93
N PRO A 11 -9.82 18.92 -35.93
CA PRO A 11 -8.36 19.11 -35.99
C PRO A 11 -7.78 20.18 -35.03
N PHE A 12 -8.61 20.83 -34.21
CA PHE A 12 -8.21 21.90 -33.28
C PHE A 12 -8.61 21.64 -31.82
N VAL A 13 -9.15 20.47 -31.51
CA VAL A 13 -9.42 20.08 -30.12
C VAL A 13 -8.15 19.43 -29.58
N ASP A 14 -7.66 19.93 -28.44
CA ASP A 14 -6.57 19.27 -27.72
C ASP A 14 -7.01 17.84 -27.40
N ILE A 15 -6.29 16.86 -27.92
CA ILE A 15 -6.60 15.43 -27.79
C ILE A 15 -6.39 14.99 -26.33
N PHE A 16 -5.66 15.79 -25.54
CA PHE A 16 -5.36 15.52 -24.14
C PHE A 16 -6.32 16.25 -23.20
N SER A 17 -7.27 15.51 -22.65
CA SER A 17 -8.05 15.93 -21.49
C SER A 17 -7.38 15.41 -20.21
N GLU A 18 -6.88 16.31 -19.35
CA GLU A 18 -6.33 15.93 -18.03
C GLU A 18 -7.34 15.13 -17.20
N ASP A 19 -8.63 15.46 -17.33
CA ASP A 19 -9.69 14.78 -16.58
C ASP A 19 -9.94 13.36 -17.10
N GLU A 20 -9.81 13.12 -18.41
CA GLU A 20 -9.87 11.75 -18.97
C GLU A 20 -8.63 10.93 -18.56
N ALA A 21 -7.45 11.55 -18.53
CA ALA A 21 -6.23 10.89 -18.06
C ALA A 21 -6.31 10.49 -16.58
N ASP A 22 -6.88 11.36 -15.73
CA ASP A 22 -7.14 11.06 -14.32
C ASP A 22 -8.17 9.94 -14.15
N GLU A 23 -9.23 9.93 -14.97
CA GLU A 23 -10.24 8.87 -14.99
C GLU A 23 -9.62 7.52 -15.41
N ASP A 24 -8.87 7.49 -16.50
CA ASP A 24 -8.13 6.31 -16.97
C ASP A 24 -7.13 5.81 -15.93
N PHE A 25 -6.48 6.71 -15.20
CA PHE A 25 -5.60 6.34 -14.09
C PHE A 25 -6.39 5.69 -12.95
N MET A 26 -7.50 6.30 -12.51
CA MET A 26 -8.32 5.79 -11.42
C MET A 26 -9.00 4.46 -11.74
N LEU A 27 -9.35 4.23 -13.02
CA LEU A 27 -9.89 2.97 -13.51
C LEU A 27 -8.80 1.89 -13.66
N SER A 28 -7.54 2.29 -13.82
CA SER A 28 -6.44 1.33 -13.96
C SER A 28 -6.10 0.63 -12.65
N LYS A 29 -5.85 -0.67 -12.72
CA LYS A 29 -5.47 -1.50 -11.57
C LYS A 29 -4.05 -1.11 -11.07
N PRO A 30 -3.82 -0.98 -9.75
CA PRO A 30 -2.48 -0.82 -9.21
C PRO A 30 -1.67 -2.12 -9.31
N VAL A 31 -0.35 -2.03 -9.18
CA VAL A 31 0.57 -3.18 -9.33
C VAL A 31 0.50 -4.08 -8.10
N CYS A 32 0.33 -5.38 -8.33
CA CYS A 32 0.34 -6.40 -7.28
C CYS A 32 1.53 -7.35 -7.42
N PHE A 33 2.15 -7.70 -6.30
CA PHE A 33 3.34 -8.54 -6.23
C PHE A 33 3.08 -9.80 -5.41
N VAL A 34 3.73 -10.89 -5.81
CA VAL A 34 3.86 -12.09 -4.97
C VAL A 34 5.32 -12.53 -4.95
N ILE A 35 5.85 -12.85 -3.77
CA ILE A 35 7.20 -13.38 -3.60
C ILE A 35 7.15 -14.84 -3.17
N PHE A 36 7.74 -15.70 -3.99
CA PHE A 36 7.97 -17.11 -3.71
C PHE A 36 9.43 -17.38 -3.31
N GLY A 37 9.61 -18.49 -2.59
CA GLY A 37 10.91 -18.97 -2.16
C GLY A 37 10.80 -19.81 -0.89
N LYS A 38 11.86 -20.55 -0.58
CA LYS A 38 11.94 -21.44 0.59
C LYS A 38 11.79 -20.66 1.91
N PRO A 39 11.29 -21.28 3.00
CA PRO A 39 11.24 -20.63 4.31
C PRO A 39 12.64 -20.19 4.76
N GLY A 40 12.74 -19.05 5.46
CA GLY A 40 14.02 -18.53 5.97
C GLY A 40 14.90 -17.76 4.96
N ILE A 41 14.54 -17.66 3.68
CA ILE A 41 15.39 -16.99 2.66
C ILE A 41 15.37 -15.45 2.73
N GLY A 42 14.50 -14.84 3.54
CA GLY A 42 14.39 -13.36 3.65
C GLY A 42 13.34 -12.72 2.74
N LYS A 43 12.33 -13.48 2.31
CA LYS A 43 11.19 -12.97 1.50
C LYS A 43 10.52 -11.76 2.14
N THR A 44 10.22 -11.84 3.44
CA THR A 44 9.52 -10.79 4.20
C THR A 44 10.33 -9.50 4.24
N THR A 45 11.65 -9.59 4.38
CA THR A 45 12.55 -8.44 4.36
C THR A 45 12.49 -7.73 3.00
N LEU A 46 12.61 -8.49 1.92
CA LEU A 46 12.51 -7.96 0.55
C LEU A 46 11.12 -7.36 0.28
N ALA A 47 10.05 -8.04 0.71
CA ALA A 47 8.69 -7.55 0.55
C ALA A 47 8.46 -6.22 1.26
N ARG A 48 8.97 -6.05 2.49
CA ARG A 48 8.88 -4.80 3.24
C ARG A 48 9.60 -3.66 2.52
N GLN A 49 10.80 -3.91 1.98
CA GLN A 49 11.53 -2.90 1.20
C GLN A 49 10.77 -2.51 -0.07
N ILE A 50 10.21 -3.49 -0.79
CA ILE A 50 9.41 -3.23 -2.00
C ILE A 50 8.15 -2.44 -1.65
N ALA A 51 7.42 -2.83 -0.60
CA ALA A 51 6.22 -2.14 -0.13
C ALA A 51 6.50 -0.67 0.21
N GLN A 52 7.63 -0.38 0.85
CA GLN A 52 8.04 0.99 1.19
C GLN A 52 8.36 1.85 -0.04
N GLU A 53 9.01 1.29 -1.06
CA GLU A 53 9.38 2.00 -2.30
C GLU A 53 8.18 2.18 -3.25
N TRP A 54 7.35 1.14 -3.39
CA TRP A 54 6.17 1.16 -4.27
C TRP A 54 4.92 1.70 -3.60
N LYS A 55 4.96 1.95 -2.29
CA LYS A 55 3.82 2.39 -1.47
C LYS A 55 2.61 1.48 -1.60
N CYS A 56 2.84 0.18 -1.76
CA CYS A 56 1.80 -0.84 -1.74
C CYS A 56 1.67 -1.47 -0.34
N ILE A 57 0.57 -2.18 -0.11
CA ILE A 57 0.29 -2.80 1.19
C ILE A 57 1.04 -4.14 1.29
N HIS A 58 1.89 -4.30 2.30
CA HIS A 58 2.42 -5.61 2.66
C HIS A 58 1.36 -6.38 3.43
N VAL A 59 0.86 -7.46 2.83
CA VAL A 59 -0.20 -8.29 3.42
C VAL A 59 0.45 -9.47 4.13
N GLU A 60 0.56 -9.34 5.46
CA GLU A 60 1.21 -10.30 6.37
C GLU A 60 0.26 -10.64 7.53
N ALA A 61 0.10 -11.92 7.85
CA ALA A 61 -0.82 -12.40 8.88
C ALA A 61 -0.61 -11.70 10.22
N LEU A 62 0.64 -11.56 10.67
CA LEU A 62 0.95 -10.93 11.95
C LEU A 62 0.42 -9.50 12.02
N THR A 63 0.68 -8.70 10.98
CA THR A 63 0.22 -7.30 10.93
C THR A 63 -1.30 -7.20 10.93
N ILE A 64 -1.99 -8.11 10.23
CA ILE A 64 -3.45 -8.14 10.19
C ILE A 64 -4.02 -8.53 11.56
N LEU A 65 -3.44 -9.52 12.22
CA LEU A 65 -3.87 -9.95 13.56
C LEU A 65 -3.68 -8.83 14.59
N GLU A 66 -2.54 -8.14 14.57
CA GLU A 66 -2.27 -6.99 15.42
C GLU A 66 -3.26 -5.84 15.18
N GLU A 67 -3.53 -5.51 13.92
CA GLU A 67 -4.53 -4.51 13.53
C GLU A 67 -5.93 -4.88 14.05
N GLN A 68 -6.35 -6.14 13.92
CA GLN A 68 -7.66 -6.61 14.38
C GLN A 68 -7.81 -6.55 15.89
N ILE A 69 -6.76 -6.93 16.63
CA ILE A 69 -6.73 -6.86 18.10
C ILE A 69 -6.76 -5.39 18.55
N ALA A 70 -5.96 -4.52 17.91
CA ALA A 70 -5.91 -3.09 18.23
C ALA A 70 -7.22 -2.36 17.89
N SER A 71 -7.96 -2.81 16.89
CA SER A 71 -9.24 -2.21 16.50
C SER A 71 -10.40 -2.59 17.43
N GLU A 72 -10.18 -3.47 18.43
CA GLU A 72 -11.21 -4.00 19.34
C GLU A 72 -12.45 -4.53 18.61
N SER A 73 -12.25 -5.12 17.43
CA SER A 73 -13.32 -5.72 16.63
C SER A 73 -13.82 -7.01 17.30
N GLU A 74 -15.00 -7.50 16.91
CA GLU A 74 -15.51 -8.79 17.41
C GLU A 74 -14.51 -9.94 17.16
N THR A 75 -13.90 -9.94 15.97
CA THR A 75 -12.79 -10.82 15.60
C THR A 75 -11.55 -10.57 16.46
N GLY A 76 -11.17 -9.32 16.69
CA GLY A 76 -10.05 -8.94 17.57
C GLY A 76 -10.20 -9.44 18.99
N VAL A 77 -11.38 -9.27 19.60
CA VAL A 77 -11.68 -9.74 20.96
C VAL A 77 -11.65 -11.28 21.03
N MET A 78 -12.19 -11.96 20.01
CA MET A 78 -12.10 -13.41 19.89
C MET A 78 -10.65 -13.89 19.80
N LEU A 79 -9.84 -13.26 18.93
CA LEU A 79 -8.41 -13.56 18.78
C LEU A 79 -7.66 -13.34 20.09
N GLN A 80 -7.88 -12.20 20.75
CA GLN A 80 -7.26 -11.89 22.03
C GLN A 80 -7.64 -12.93 23.10
N THR A 81 -8.91 -13.36 23.14
CA THR A 81 -9.37 -14.38 24.09
C THR A 81 -8.72 -15.75 23.82
N MET A 82 -8.58 -16.15 22.55
CA MET A 82 -7.88 -17.38 22.17
C MET A 82 -6.41 -17.34 22.61
N LEU A 83 -5.71 -16.25 22.30
CA LEU A 83 -4.29 -16.09 22.66
C LEU A 83 -4.08 -16.06 24.18
N VAL A 84 -4.91 -15.32 24.92
CA VAL A 84 -4.84 -15.24 26.39
C VAL A 84 -5.14 -16.59 27.05
N SER A 85 -6.00 -17.41 26.44
CA SER A 85 -6.29 -18.78 26.92
C SER A 85 -5.23 -19.81 26.49
N GLY A 86 -4.18 -19.40 25.77
CA GLY A 86 -3.08 -20.26 25.33
C GLY A 86 -3.40 -21.12 24.10
N HIS A 87 -4.47 -20.82 23.38
CA HIS A 87 -4.81 -21.51 22.12
C HIS A 87 -4.11 -20.86 20.93
N SER A 88 -3.71 -21.68 19.95
CA SER A 88 -3.24 -21.20 18.65
C SER A 88 -4.40 -20.70 17.80
N ILE A 89 -4.12 -19.76 16.91
CA ILE A 89 -5.09 -19.26 15.94
C ILE A 89 -5.21 -20.30 14.81
N PRO A 90 -6.43 -20.76 14.47
CA PRO A 90 -6.62 -21.71 13.36
C PRO A 90 -6.16 -21.12 12.03
N GLU A 91 -5.52 -21.93 11.19
CA GLU A 91 -4.99 -21.50 9.89
C GLU A 91 -6.12 -21.04 8.95
N GLU A 92 -7.30 -21.65 9.02
CA GLU A 92 -8.47 -21.24 8.23
C GLU A 92 -8.87 -19.78 8.52
N LEU A 93 -8.76 -19.37 9.79
CA LEU A 93 -9.08 -18.01 10.21
C LEU A 93 -8.02 -17.04 9.69
N VAL A 94 -6.74 -17.41 9.72
CA VAL A 94 -5.64 -16.60 9.17
C VAL A 94 -5.83 -16.38 7.66
N ILE A 95 -6.07 -17.44 6.90
CA ILE A 95 -6.31 -17.36 5.45
C ILE A 95 -7.52 -16.46 5.16
N LYS A 96 -8.61 -16.62 5.93
CA LYS A 96 -9.81 -15.77 5.79
C LYS A 96 -9.48 -14.29 5.99
N LEU A 97 -8.73 -13.93 7.05
CA LEU A 97 -8.36 -12.55 7.34
C LEU A 97 -7.43 -11.97 6.26
N ILE A 98 -6.51 -12.76 5.72
CA ILE A 98 -5.66 -12.37 4.57
C ILE A 98 -6.53 -12.04 3.36
N LEU A 99 -7.49 -12.92 3.00
CA LEU A 99 -8.39 -12.71 1.87
C LEU A 99 -9.29 -11.47 2.07
N GLU A 100 -9.73 -11.19 3.30
CA GLU A 100 -10.47 -9.98 3.63
C GLU A 100 -9.61 -8.72 3.48
N LYS A 101 -8.36 -8.74 3.95
CA LYS A 101 -7.40 -7.64 3.77
C LYS A 101 -7.10 -7.40 2.29
N LEU A 102 -7.00 -8.44 1.46
CA LEU A 102 -6.80 -8.30 0.02
C LEU A 102 -7.99 -7.63 -0.70
N LYS A 103 -9.19 -7.73 -0.14
CA LYS A 103 -10.41 -7.05 -0.62
C LYS A 103 -10.59 -5.66 -0.02
N SER A 104 -9.69 -5.21 0.84
CA SER A 104 -9.79 -3.92 1.49
C SER A 104 -9.69 -2.76 0.48
N PRO A 105 -10.31 -1.60 0.79
CA PRO A 105 -10.22 -0.42 -0.06
C PRO A 105 -8.77 0.05 -0.27
N GLU A 106 -7.92 -0.07 0.76
CA GLU A 106 -6.50 0.30 0.72
C GLU A 106 -5.74 -0.50 -0.34
N VAL A 107 -5.91 -1.83 -0.33
CA VAL A 107 -5.30 -2.72 -1.32
C VAL A 107 -5.85 -2.44 -2.72
N SER A 108 -7.14 -2.16 -2.86
CA SER A 108 -7.74 -1.78 -4.14
C SER A 108 -7.11 -0.51 -4.74
N HIS A 109 -6.67 0.42 -3.89
CA HIS A 109 -6.06 1.67 -4.32
C HIS A 109 -4.55 1.57 -4.57
N LEU A 110 -3.83 0.97 -3.63
CA LEU A 110 -2.36 0.97 -3.55
C LEU A 110 -1.72 -0.31 -4.13
N GLY A 111 -2.50 -1.36 -4.34
CA GLY A 111 -1.99 -2.68 -4.64
C GLY A 111 -1.44 -3.38 -3.39
N TYR A 112 -0.89 -4.57 -3.58
CA TYR A 112 -0.39 -5.39 -2.49
C TYR A 112 0.92 -6.10 -2.82
N ILE A 113 1.58 -6.59 -1.78
CA ILE A 113 2.61 -7.61 -1.86
C ILE A 113 2.38 -8.70 -0.81
N ILE A 114 2.35 -9.97 -1.25
CA ILE A 114 2.13 -11.14 -0.39
C ILE A 114 3.36 -12.04 -0.42
N THR A 115 3.72 -12.61 0.74
CA THR A 115 4.81 -13.61 0.87
C THR A 115 4.39 -14.93 1.52
N GLU A 116 3.21 -14.98 2.14
CA GLU A 116 2.77 -16.10 3.00
C GLU A 116 1.93 -17.15 2.28
N LEU A 117 1.44 -16.85 1.08
CA LEU A 117 0.69 -17.79 0.26
C LEU A 117 1.56 -18.33 -0.89
N PRO A 118 1.59 -19.65 -1.12
CA PRO A 118 0.96 -20.70 -0.31
C PRO A 118 1.71 -21.00 1.00
N THR A 119 0.96 -21.34 2.05
CA THR A 119 1.50 -21.81 3.33
C THR A 119 2.06 -23.22 3.19
N LEU A 120 2.98 -23.58 4.11
CA LEU A 120 3.56 -24.92 4.15
C LEU A 120 2.61 -25.95 4.75
N SER A 121 1.76 -25.53 5.67
CA SER A 121 0.71 -26.35 6.25
C SER A 121 -0.35 -26.68 5.21
N GLN A 122 -0.89 -27.89 5.28
CA GLN A 122 -2.02 -28.35 4.46
C GLN A 122 -3.24 -28.70 5.33
N ASP A 123 -3.21 -28.32 6.61
CA ASP A 123 -4.26 -28.67 7.58
C ASP A 123 -5.59 -28.00 7.22
N ALA A 124 -5.55 -26.70 6.89
CA ALA A 124 -6.72 -25.93 6.50
C ALA A 124 -7.07 -26.09 5.01
N MET A 125 -6.04 -26.05 4.16
CA MET A 125 -6.22 -25.95 2.71
C MET A 125 -5.04 -26.54 1.96
N THR A 126 -5.33 -27.35 0.94
CA THR A 126 -4.28 -27.95 0.11
C THR A 126 -3.54 -26.88 -0.69
N THR A 127 -2.27 -27.11 -1.00
CA THR A 127 -1.46 -26.17 -1.81
C THR A 127 -2.13 -25.81 -3.15
N LEU A 128 -2.79 -26.78 -3.79
CA LEU A 128 -3.51 -26.55 -5.04
C LEU A 128 -4.67 -25.56 -4.86
N GLN A 129 -5.47 -25.74 -3.80
CA GLN A 129 -6.55 -24.80 -3.48
C GLN A 129 -6.02 -23.40 -3.17
N GLN A 130 -4.89 -23.29 -2.47
CA GLN A 130 -4.26 -22.00 -2.20
C GLN A 130 -3.76 -21.31 -3.49
N ILE A 131 -3.22 -22.08 -4.43
CA ILE A 131 -2.81 -21.58 -5.74
C ILE A 131 -4.03 -21.12 -6.55
N ASP A 132 -5.11 -21.89 -6.53
CA ASP A 132 -6.36 -21.51 -7.20
C ASP A 132 -6.94 -20.23 -6.60
N LEU A 133 -6.79 -20.01 -5.28
CA LEU A 133 -7.14 -18.72 -4.67
C LEU A 133 -6.30 -17.58 -5.26
N ILE A 134 -4.97 -17.72 -5.32
CA ILE A 134 -4.07 -16.70 -5.87
C ILE A 134 -4.44 -16.38 -7.33
N ARG A 135 -4.75 -17.41 -8.13
CA ARG A 135 -5.14 -17.28 -9.55
C ARG A 135 -6.48 -16.56 -9.74
N ASN A 136 -7.39 -16.70 -8.78
CA ASN A 136 -8.76 -16.19 -8.84
C ASN A 136 -8.99 -14.94 -7.97
N LEU A 137 -7.93 -14.30 -7.47
CA LEU A 137 -8.04 -13.00 -6.83
C LEU A 137 -8.61 -11.96 -7.81
N ASP A 138 -9.49 -11.08 -7.30
CA ASP A 138 -10.06 -9.97 -8.07
C ASP A 138 -8.96 -9.12 -8.71
N MET A 139 -7.88 -8.90 -7.96
CA MET A 139 -6.64 -8.28 -8.41
C MET A 139 -5.53 -9.32 -8.46
N LYS A 140 -5.37 -10.00 -9.59
CA LYS A 140 -4.31 -11.01 -9.77
C LYS A 140 -2.92 -10.42 -9.55
N PRO A 141 -1.91 -11.18 -9.12
CA PRO A 141 -0.53 -10.71 -9.12
C PRO A 141 -0.09 -10.30 -10.53
N ASP A 142 0.49 -9.11 -10.67
CA ASP A 142 1.10 -8.69 -11.93
C ASP A 142 2.54 -9.18 -12.01
N ILE A 143 3.23 -9.29 -10.87
CA ILE A 143 4.66 -9.59 -10.80
C ILE A 143 4.90 -10.73 -9.82
N ILE A 144 5.56 -11.76 -10.31
CA ILE A 144 6.00 -12.90 -9.51
C ILE A 144 7.51 -12.81 -9.34
N ILE A 145 7.95 -12.76 -8.09
CA ILE A 145 9.37 -12.76 -7.72
C ILE A 145 9.68 -14.10 -7.08
N ASN A 146 10.66 -14.85 -7.60
CA ASN A 146 11.11 -16.09 -7.00
C ASN A 146 12.56 -15.98 -6.53
N ILE A 147 12.81 -16.24 -5.26
CA ILE A 147 14.15 -16.26 -4.68
C ILE A 147 14.66 -17.71 -4.64
N LYS A 148 15.62 -18.02 -5.53
CA LYS A 148 16.27 -19.34 -5.58
C LYS A 148 17.53 -19.34 -4.72
N CYS A 149 17.68 -20.39 -3.92
CA CYS A 149 18.87 -20.61 -3.12
C CYS A 149 19.12 -22.12 -3.00
N PRO A 150 20.37 -22.59 -3.14
CA PRO A 150 20.73 -23.97 -2.81
C PRO A 150 20.34 -24.32 -1.37
N ASP A 151 19.95 -25.57 -1.11
CA ASP A 151 19.49 -25.96 0.22
C ASP A 151 20.61 -25.86 1.26
N TYR A 152 21.84 -26.25 0.87
CA TYR A 152 23.00 -26.18 1.74
C TYR A 152 23.24 -24.76 2.25
N ASP A 153 23.29 -23.79 1.34
CA ASP A 153 23.53 -22.38 1.67
C ASP A 153 22.40 -21.81 2.54
N LEU A 154 21.15 -22.17 2.23
CA LEU A 154 19.98 -21.77 3.02
C LEU A 154 20.03 -22.35 4.43
N CYS A 155 20.27 -23.65 4.57
CA CYS A 155 20.36 -24.31 5.88
C CYS A 155 21.48 -23.71 6.73
N GLN A 156 22.65 -23.46 6.13
CA GLN A 156 23.75 -22.78 6.83
C GLN A 156 23.38 -21.37 7.26
N ARG A 157 22.73 -20.60 6.38
CA ARG A 157 22.33 -19.22 6.67
C ARG A 157 21.34 -19.15 7.83
N VAL A 158 20.29 -19.98 7.79
CA VAL A 158 19.22 -19.96 8.81
C VAL A 158 19.76 -20.51 10.14
N SER A 159 20.54 -21.59 10.12
CA SER A 159 21.13 -22.14 11.35
C SER A 159 22.14 -21.22 12.05
N GLY A 160 22.77 -20.33 11.29
CA GLY A 160 23.63 -19.27 11.79
C GLY A 160 22.90 -18.02 12.30
N GLN A 161 21.57 -17.93 12.18
CA GLN A 161 20.81 -16.79 12.68
C GLN A 161 20.60 -16.85 14.18
N ARG A 162 20.53 -15.69 14.82
CA ARG A 162 20.21 -15.54 16.24
C ARG A 162 19.16 -14.46 16.42
N GLN A 163 18.25 -14.68 17.36
CA GLN A 163 17.22 -13.72 17.69
C GLN A 163 17.54 -13.05 19.03
N HIS A 164 17.35 -11.74 19.11
CA HIS A 164 17.41 -11.03 20.38
C HIS A 164 16.19 -11.37 21.24
N SER A 165 16.43 -11.81 22.48
CA SER A 165 15.38 -12.26 23.41
C SER A 165 14.28 -11.24 23.68
N SER A 166 14.61 -9.95 23.84
CA SER A 166 13.61 -8.90 24.14
C SER A 166 13.00 -8.20 22.92
N THR A 167 13.81 -7.85 21.90
CA THR A 167 13.34 -7.08 20.74
C THR A 167 12.82 -7.98 19.61
N GLY A 168 13.17 -9.27 19.62
CA GLY A 168 12.83 -10.19 18.53
C GLY A 168 13.64 -9.97 17.24
N PHE A 169 14.60 -9.04 17.22
CA PHE A 169 15.42 -8.76 16.05
C PHE A 169 16.32 -9.94 15.69
N ILE A 170 16.43 -10.27 14.40
CA ILE A 170 17.21 -11.40 13.89
C ILE A 170 18.55 -10.90 13.36
N TYR A 171 19.63 -11.40 13.95
CA TYR A 171 21.01 -11.17 13.52
C TYR A 171 21.50 -12.33 12.66
N THR A 172 22.14 -12.02 11.54
CA THR A 172 22.82 -13.01 10.71
C THR A 172 24.17 -13.39 11.31
N ARG A 173 24.70 -14.56 10.95
CA ARG A 173 26.01 -15.05 11.43
C ARG A 173 27.10 -13.98 11.34
N ASP A 174 27.15 -13.28 10.23
CA ASP A 174 28.12 -12.23 9.91
C ASP A 174 28.08 -11.01 10.87
N GLN A 175 27.00 -10.86 11.65
CA GLN A 175 26.78 -9.73 12.56
C GLN A 175 27.06 -10.05 14.02
N TRP A 176 27.16 -11.33 14.41
CA TRP A 176 27.34 -11.71 15.83
C TRP A 176 28.48 -12.72 16.07
N ASP A 177 28.85 -13.50 15.06
CA ASP A 177 29.92 -14.50 15.18
C ASP A 177 31.28 -13.81 15.07
N LEU A 178 31.91 -13.57 16.23
CA LEU A 178 33.20 -12.86 16.34
C LEU A 178 34.31 -13.51 15.49
N GLU A 179 34.39 -14.84 15.49
CA GLU A 179 35.40 -15.56 14.70
C GLU A 179 35.15 -15.36 13.21
N PHE A 180 33.89 -15.30 12.80
CA PHE A 180 33.53 -15.09 11.41
C PHE A 180 33.87 -13.66 10.96
N ILE A 181 33.59 -12.65 11.79
CA ILE A 181 33.94 -11.24 11.53
C ILE A 181 35.46 -11.09 11.38
N GLU A 182 36.23 -11.66 12.32
CA GLU A 182 37.70 -11.64 12.26
C GLU A 182 38.24 -12.31 10.99
N ASN A 183 37.67 -13.46 10.60
CA ASN A 183 38.06 -14.18 9.39
C ASN A 183 37.72 -13.41 8.11
N GLN A 184 36.57 -12.72 8.06
CA GLN A 184 36.24 -11.84 6.94
C GLN A 184 37.21 -10.67 6.83
N ARG A 185 37.57 -10.04 7.96
CA ARG A 185 38.57 -8.96 8.00
C ARG A 185 39.92 -9.44 7.48
N ARG A 186 40.38 -10.62 7.92
CA ARG A 186 41.64 -11.20 7.43
C ARG A 186 41.62 -11.41 5.91
N LYS A 187 40.51 -11.96 5.38
CA LYS A 187 40.34 -12.14 3.93
C LYS A 187 40.29 -10.82 3.15
N LYS A 188 39.63 -9.79 3.68
CA LYS A 188 39.60 -8.45 3.07
C LYS A 188 41.00 -7.82 3.05
N LYS A 189 41.76 -7.93 4.15
CA LYS A 189 43.16 -7.48 4.23
C LYS A 189 44.07 -8.24 3.27
N GLU A 190 43.86 -9.55 3.09
CA GLU A 190 44.59 -10.36 2.10
C GLU A 190 44.25 -9.94 0.65
N ALA A 191 42.96 -9.71 0.35
CA ALA A 191 42.51 -9.27 -0.98
C ALA A 191 42.96 -7.83 -1.33
N GLN A 192 43.00 -6.92 -0.36
CA GLN A 192 43.55 -5.57 -0.54
C GLN A 192 45.06 -5.61 -0.79
N LYS A 193 45.81 -6.48 -0.09
CA LYS A 193 47.25 -6.70 -0.32
C LYS A 193 47.56 -7.30 -1.70
N GLU A 194 46.64 -8.08 -2.27
CA GLU A 194 46.77 -8.58 -3.65
C GLU A 194 46.37 -7.54 -4.70
N ALA A 195 45.56 -6.53 -4.35
CA ALA A 195 45.01 -5.54 -5.28
C ALA A 195 45.76 -4.19 -5.33
N LYS A 196 46.54 -3.82 -4.31
CA LYS A 196 47.25 -2.54 -4.24
C LYS A 196 48.76 -2.74 -4.06
N SER A 197 49.51 -2.44 -5.12
CA SER A 197 50.91 -2.02 -5.01
C SER A 197 50.93 -0.49 -5.10
N GLU A 198 51.28 0.15 -3.98
CA GLU A 198 51.58 1.59 -3.83
C GLU A 198 50.39 2.57 -3.84
N GLU A 199 50.06 3.17 -2.69
CA GLU A 199 49.71 4.61 -2.54
C GLU A 199 49.68 5.05 -1.05
N GLU A 200 50.31 6.19 -0.74
CA GLU A 200 50.60 6.73 0.62
C GLU A 200 49.38 7.37 1.34
N GLY A 201 48.19 6.78 1.24
CA GLY A 201 46.96 7.19 1.96
C GLY A 201 46.47 6.21 3.03
N GLU A 202 47.21 5.13 3.28
CA GLU A 202 46.73 3.94 4.01
C GLU A 202 46.61 4.15 5.53
N GLU A 203 47.40 5.03 6.16
CA GLU A 203 47.47 5.09 7.64
C GLU A 203 46.22 5.71 8.30
N GLU A 204 45.55 6.65 7.64
CA GLU A 204 44.30 7.25 8.16
C GLU A 204 43.10 6.32 7.93
N GLU A 205 43.00 5.68 6.75
CA GLU A 205 41.96 4.67 6.45
C GLU A 205 42.08 3.44 7.37
N GLU A 206 43.31 2.96 7.64
CA GLU A 206 43.53 1.84 8.56
C GLU A 206 43.12 2.15 10.01
N GLN A 207 43.31 3.39 10.47
CA GLN A 207 42.91 3.81 11.82
C GLN A 207 41.39 3.89 11.96
N GLU A 208 40.69 4.47 10.98
CA GLU A 208 39.22 4.51 10.98
C GLU A 208 38.61 3.09 10.92
N GLU A 209 39.21 2.18 10.14
CA GLU A 209 38.80 0.76 10.09
C GLU A 209 39.03 0.03 11.43
N GLU A 210 40.09 0.35 12.17
CA GLU A 210 40.37 -0.24 13.48
C GLU A 210 39.39 0.27 14.55
N GLU A 211 39.07 1.58 14.54
CA GLU A 211 38.09 2.18 15.46
C GLU A 211 36.67 1.64 15.22
N THR A 212 36.25 1.53 13.96
CA THR A 212 34.93 0.96 13.61
C THR A 212 34.84 -0.51 14.01
N PHE A 213 35.91 -1.28 13.85
CA PHE A 213 35.97 -2.67 14.29
C PHE A 213 35.89 -2.83 15.82
N ILE A 214 36.59 -1.98 16.58
CA ILE A 214 36.49 -1.99 18.04
C ILE A 214 35.06 -1.66 18.49
N ALA A 215 34.41 -0.69 17.83
CA ALA A 215 33.01 -0.35 18.10
C ALA A 215 32.05 -1.51 17.77
N GLU A 216 32.24 -2.18 16.62
CA GLU A 216 31.47 -3.38 16.26
C GLU A 216 31.66 -4.51 17.28
N MET A 217 32.90 -4.80 17.69
CA MET A 217 33.18 -5.83 18.71
C MET A 217 32.53 -5.52 20.05
N GLN A 218 32.54 -4.25 20.48
CA GLN A 218 31.88 -3.83 21.71
C GLN A 218 30.36 -4.03 21.61
N MET A 219 29.74 -3.61 20.51
CA MET A 219 28.31 -3.84 20.28
C MET A 219 27.96 -5.33 20.26
N VAL A 220 28.76 -6.16 19.57
CA VAL A 220 28.53 -7.60 19.52
C VAL A 220 28.65 -8.24 20.90
N ALA A 221 29.63 -7.84 21.71
CA ALA A 221 29.80 -8.33 23.07
C ALA A 221 28.61 -8.00 23.98
N GLU A 222 28.00 -6.83 23.81
CA GLU A 222 26.77 -6.43 24.50
C GLU A 222 25.56 -7.26 24.04
N ILE A 223 25.42 -7.45 22.73
CA ILE A 223 24.28 -8.14 22.13
C ILE A 223 24.33 -9.66 22.39
N LEU A 224 25.51 -10.28 22.39
CA LEU A 224 25.73 -11.73 22.51
C LEU A 224 25.02 -12.35 23.72
N GLN A 225 24.92 -11.63 24.84
CA GLN A 225 24.28 -12.12 26.07
C GLN A 225 22.76 -12.29 25.92
N HIS A 226 22.16 -11.59 24.95
CA HIS A 226 20.73 -11.58 24.70
C HIS A 226 20.32 -12.40 23.48
N LEU A 227 21.28 -12.97 22.74
CA LEU A 227 21.06 -13.77 21.55
C LEU A 227 20.65 -15.20 21.90
N VAL A 228 19.54 -15.64 21.33
CA VAL A 228 19.02 -17.00 21.43
C VAL A 228 18.84 -17.60 20.05
N GLN A 229 18.98 -18.92 19.95
CA GLN A 229 18.64 -19.66 18.74
C GLN A 229 17.22 -20.22 18.89
N ARG A 230 16.39 -20.01 17.87
CA ARG A 230 15.02 -20.53 17.89
C ARG A 230 15.03 -22.03 17.56
N PRO A 231 14.08 -22.82 18.09
CA PRO A 231 14.00 -24.24 17.76
C PRO A 231 13.83 -24.51 16.27
N GLU A 232 13.12 -23.64 15.56
CA GLU A 232 12.93 -23.71 14.10
C GLU A 232 14.22 -23.44 13.30
N ASP A 233 15.22 -22.80 13.91
CA ASP A 233 16.52 -22.50 13.29
C ASP A 233 17.55 -23.63 13.52
N TYR A 234 17.18 -24.76 14.12
CA TYR A 234 18.07 -25.92 14.18
C TYR A 234 18.20 -26.59 12.81
N LEU A 235 19.40 -27.07 12.49
CA LEU A 235 19.73 -27.59 11.16
C LEU A 235 18.77 -28.70 10.73
N GLU A 236 18.46 -29.65 11.62
CA GLU A 236 17.57 -30.77 11.36
C GLU A 236 16.13 -30.30 11.05
N ASN A 237 15.68 -29.27 11.77
CA ASN A 237 14.35 -28.71 11.58
C ASN A 237 14.27 -27.93 10.26
N ILE A 238 15.30 -27.15 9.92
CA ILE A 238 15.34 -26.43 8.64
C ILE A 238 15.37 -27.41 7.46
N GLU A 239 16.19 -28.46 7.53
CA GLU A 239 16.24 -29.50 6.49
C GLU A 239 14.88 -30.17 6.30
N SER A 240 14.18 -30.46 7.40
CA SER A 240 12.82 -31.02 7.35
C SER A 240 11.81 -30.06 6.70
N LEU A 241 11.88 -28.76 7.02
CA LEU A 241 11.03 -27.72 6.44
C LEU A 241 11.31 -27.53 4.94
N VAL A 242 12.58 -27.50 4.54
CA VAL A 242 12.97 -27.39 3.12
C VAL A 242 12.49 -28.60 2.34
N LYS A 243 12.61 -29.81 2.92
CA LYS A 243 12.10 -31.04 2.30
C LYS A 243 10.58 -30.98 2.12
N LEU A 244 9.84 -30.61 3.17
CA LEU A 244 8.39 -30.46 3.11
C LEU A 244 7.97 -29.43 2.04
N TYR A 245 8.69 -28.31 1.94
CA TYR A 245 8.42 -27.29 0.92
C TYR A 245 8.58 -27.82 -0.50
N LYS A 246 9.62 -28.63 -0.75
CA LYS A 246 9.83 -29.24 -2.07
C LYS A 246 8.75 -30.24 -2.44
N GLU A 247 8.32 -31.05 -1.48
CA GLU A 247 7.33 -32.11 -1.70
C GLU A 247 5.91 -31.55 -1.84
N ALA A 248 5.54 -30.57 -1.02
CA ALA A 248 4.19 -30.04 -0.95
C ALA A 248 3.95 -28.84 -1.88
N VAL A 249 4.92 -27.93 -2.01
CA VAL A 249 4.69 -26.58 -2.56
C VAL A 249 5.41 -26.35 -3.89
N LEU A 250 6.67 -26.76 -4.01
CA LEU A 250 7.54 -26.37 -5.13
C LEU A 250 6.96 -26.74 -6.50
N HIS A 251 6.48 -27.97 -6.68
CA HIS A 251 5.94 -28.43 -7.97
C HIS A 251 4.76 -27.56 -8.43
N ALA A 252 3.84 -27.25 -7.52
CA ALA A 252 2.67 -26.47 -7.85
C ALA A 252 3.04 -24.99 -8.14
N LEU A 253 4.06 -24.45 -7.47
CA LEU A 253 4.60 -23.12 -7.80
C LEU A 253 5.33 -23.09 -9.15
N GLU A 254 6.04 -24.14 -9.53
CA GLU A 254 6.70 -24.24 -10.84
C GLU A 254 5.70 -24.15 -11.99
N GLU A 255 4.52 -24.76 -11.85
CA GLU A 255 3.42 -24.62 -12.82
C GLU A 255 2.94 -23.17 -12.92
N VAL A 256 2.68 -22.50 -11.78
CA VAL A 256 2.26 -21.09 -11.74
C VAL A 256 3.30 -20.19 -12.38
N MET A 257 4.59 -20.43 -12.10
CA MET A 257 5.69 -19.65 -12.65
C MET A 257 5.84 -19.86 -14.16
N ALA A 258 5.62 -21.09 -14.66
CA ALA A 258 5.72 -21.42 -16.08
C ALA A 258 4.57 -20.82 -16.91
N GLU A 259 3.37 -20.70 -16.32
CA GLU A 259 2.20 -20.09 -16.96
C GLU A 259 2.27 -18.55 -16.97
N HIS A 260 3.01 -17.95 -16.05
CA HIS A 260 3.09 -16.49 -15.91
C HIS A 260 3.87 -15.83 -17.06
N ASN A 261 3.55 -14.57 -17.34
CA ASN A 261 4.29 -13.79 -18.34
C ASN A 261 5.76 -13.64 -17.92
N SER A 262 6.68 -14.07 -18.79
CA SER A 262 8.12 -14.06 -18.55
C SER A 262 8.70 -12.66 -18.34
N LEU A 263 8.08 -11.61 -18.90
CA LEU A 263 8.52 -10.23 -18.67
C LEU A 263 8.26 -9.77 -17.23
N HIS A 264 7.22 -10.32 -16.61
CA HIS A 264 6.78 -9.95 -15.26
C HIS A 264 7.17 -11.00 -14.21
N PHE A 265 8.00 -11.96 -14.61
CA PHE A 265 8.58 -12.96 -13.73
C PHE A 265 10.05 -12.60 -13.45
N ILE A 266 10.41 -12.48 -12.17
CA ILE A 266 11.76 -12.09 -11.74
C ILE A 266 12.34 -13.20 -10.88
N GLU A 267 13.42 -13.81 -11.37
CA GLU A 267 14.18 -14.80 -10.62
C GLU A 267 15.41 -14.16 -9.98
N LEU A 268 15.60 -14.41 -8.69
CA LEU A 268 16.65 -13.83 -7.87
C LEU A 268 17.53 -14.92 -7.26
N ASP A 269 18.81 -14.62 -7.11
CA ASP A 269 19.78 -15.46 -6.40
C ASP A 269 19.82 -15.09 -4.92
N GLY A 270 19.24 -15.94 -4.09
CA GLY A 270 19.15 -15.78 -2.65
C GLY A 270 20.49 -15.80 -1.92
N ASN A 271 21.62 -16.09 -2.57
CA ASN A 271 22.94 -15.99 -1.95
C ASN A 271 23.48 -14.55 -1.86
N ARG A 272 22.84 -13.61 -2.55
CA ARG A 272 23.20 -12.19 -2.50
C ARG A 272 22.62 -11.50 -1.27
N PRO A 273 23.23 -10.41 -0.80
CA PRO A 273 22.68 -9.62 0.28
C PRO A 273 21.31 -9.02 -0.09
N PRO A 274 20.42 -8.77 0.88
CA PRO A 274 19.07 -8.25 0.63
C PRO A 274 19.05 -6.94 -0.17
N GLU A 275 20.05 -6.07 0.02
CA GLU A 275 20.17 -4.79 -0.70
C GLU A 275 20.43 -4.98 -2.20
N GLU A 276 21.28 -5.94 -2.57
CA GLU A 276 21.51 -6.31 -3.97
C GLU A 276 20.28 -6.94 -4.61
N LEU A 277 19.56 -7.77 -3.85
CA LEU A 277 18.29 -8.35 -4.31
C LEU A 277 17.27 -7.24 -4.60
N PHE A 278 17.13 -6.30 -3.67
CA PHE A 278 16.23 -5.16 -3.81
C PHE A 278 16.59 -4.28 -5.01
N THR A 279 17.86 -3.90 -5.16
CA THR A 279 18.32 -3.09 -6.30
C THR A 279 18.11 -3.80 -7.63
N THR A 280 18.33 -5.12 -7.69
CA THR A 280 18.05 -5.95 -8.86
C THR A 280 16.57 -5.91 -9.23
N VAL A 281 15.67 -6.12 -8.26
CA VAL A 281 14.22 -6.01 -8.48
C VAL A 281 13.86 -4.62 -8.98
N MET A 282 14.29 -3.56 -8.28
CA MET A 282 13.97 -2.18 -8.66
C MET A 282 14.48 -1.82 -10.06
N SER A 283 15.66 -2.31 -10.44
CA SER A 283 16.20 -2.11 -11.80
C SER A 283 15.29 -2.74 -12.86
N ARG A 284 14.77 -3.96 -12.62
CA ARG A 284 13.85 -4.64 -13.54
C ARG A 284 12.51 -3.94 -13.62
N LEU A 285 11.94 -3.55 -12.49
CA LEU A 285 10.64 -2.89 -12.44
C LEU A 285 10.64 -1.54 -13.19
N LYS A 286 11.76 -0.81 -13.19
CA LYS A 286 11.93 0.44 -13.94
C LYS A 286 11.70 0.28 -15.45
N PHE A 287 11.98 -0.90 -16.01
CA PHE A 287 11.81 -1.16 -17.45
C PHE A 287 10.41 -1.65 -17.84
N LEU A 288 9.57 -2.00 -16.86
CA LEU A 288 8.26 -2.62 -17.12
C LEU A 288 7.11 -1.62 -17.32
N ASN A 289 7.39 -0.32 -17.36
CA ASN A 289 6.41 0.77 -17.53
C ASN A 289 5.14 0.60 -16.67
N LEU A 290 5.34 0.16 -15.43
CA LEU A 290 4.27 -0.15 -14.49
C LEU A 290 3.72 1.14 -13.89
N ARG A 291 2.39 1.24 -13.78
CA ARG A 291 1.75 2.40 -13.17
C ARG A 291 1.84 2.34 -11.64
N ARG A 292 2.54 3.30 -11.04
CA ARG A 292 2.58 3.46 -9.58
C ARG A 292 1.23 3.96 -9.06
N ALA A 293 0.84 3.52 -7.87
CA ALA A 293 -0.33 4.05 -7.20
C ALA A 293 -0.13 5.53 -6.83
N ALA A 294 -1.20 6.34 -6.90
CA ALA A 294 -1.14 7.75 -6.57
C ALA A 294 -1.28 7.92 -5.06
N ILE A 295 -0.29 8.57 -4.44
CA ILE A 295 -0.25 8.74 -2.99
C ILE A 295 -1.04 9.99 -2.61
N LEU A 296 -1.90 9.88 -1.60
CA LEU A 296 -2.56 11.03 -1.00
C LEU A 296 -1.60 11.75 -0.05
N THR A 297 -1.54 13.07 -0.15
CA THR A 297 -0.74 13.90 0.76
C THR A 297 -1.67 14.80 1.57
N LYS A 298 -1.65 14.67 2.91
CA LYS A 298 -2.36 15.62 3.78
C LYS A 298 -1.65 16.97 3.73
N LEU A 299 -2.35 18.02 3.33
CA LEU A 299 -1.74 19.33 3.04
C LEU A 299 -1.42 20.16 4.29
N GLN A 300 -1.87 19.74 5.48
CA GLN A 300 -1.61 20.44 6.73
C GLN A 300 -0.39 19.88 7.51
N SER A 301 0.29 20.74 8.27
CA SER A 301 1.20 20.39 9.39
C SER A 301 0.46 20.54 10.73
N ALA A 302 0.87 19.82 11.77
CA ALA A 302 0.19 19.83 13.09
C ALA A 302 0.26 21.17 13.85
N GLU A 303 0.86 22.22 13.26
CA GLU A 303 1.25 23.45 13.95
C GLU A 303 0.44 24.69 13.54
N GLU A 304 -0.37 24.61 12.48
CA GLU A 304 -1.12 25.76 11.95
C GLU A 304 -2.61 25.43 11.81
N GLU A 305 -3.42 25.87 12.78
CA GLU A 305 -4.88 25.87 12.67
C GLU A 305 -5.31 26.93 11.67
N MET A 306 -5.99 26.54 10.59
CA MET A 306 -6.50 27.49 9.61
C MET A 306 -7.88 27.98 10.02
N ASN A 307 -8.15 29.27 9.80
CA ASN A 307 -9.42 29.86 10.18
C ASN A 307 -10.55 29.33 9.28
N ASP A 308 -11.53 28.66 9.87
CA ASP A 308 -12.72 28.12 9.18
C ASP A 308 -13.50 29.16 8.38
N THR A 309 -13.40 30.44 8.76
CA THR A 309 -14.10 31.57 8.12
C THR A 309 -13.38 32.14 6.89
N MET A 310 -12.23 31.60 6.50
CA MET A 310 -11.53 32.01 5.28
C MET A 310 -12.40 31.84 4.02
N ASP A 311 -12.24 32.80 3.10
CA ASP A 311 -12.84 32.71 1.77
C ASP A 311 -12.22 31.56 0.97
N ASN A 312 -13.00 30.96 0.07
CA ASN A 312 -12.59 29.79 -0.70
C ASN A 312 -11.34 30.06 -1.54
N ASP A 313 -11.25 31.25 -2.16
CA ASP A 313 -10.12 31.59 -3.02
C ASP A 313 -8.84 31.87 -2.20
N GLU A 314 -8.98 32.39 -0.99
CA GLU A 314 -7.87 32.55 -0.05
C GLU A 314 -7.37 31.18 0.41
N LEU A 315 -8.29 30.31 0.84
CA LEU A 315 -8.00 28.94 1.26
C LEU A 315 -7.20 28.16 0.21
N PHE A 316 -7.68 28.12 -1.04
CA PHE A 316 -6.99 27.37 -2.10
C PHE A 316 -5.65 27.98 -2.50
N ARG A 317 -5.46 29.31 -2.35
CA ARG A 317 -4.14 29.92 -2.56
C ARG A 317 -3.15 29.43 -1.52
N THR A 318 -3.53 29.41 -0.24
CA THR A 318 -2.67 28.94 0.84
C THR A 318 -2.36 27.45 0.68
N LEU A 319 -3.39 26.61 0.47
CA LEU A 319 -3.24 25.16 0.26
C LEU A 319 -2.35 24.81 -0.95
N SER A 320 -2.37 25.63 -2.01
CA SER A 320 -1.58 25.36 -3.23
C SER A 320 -0.05 25.38 -3.01
N SER A 321 0.41 26.05 -1.96
CA SER A 321 1.82 26.19 -1.60
C SER A 321 2.30 25.25 -0.50
N TYR A 322 1.41 24.47 0.13
CA TYR A 322 1.82 23.51 1.16
C TYR A 322 2.33 22.20 0.54
N LYS A 323 3.37 21.62 1.17
CA LYS A 323 3.96 20.29 0.85
C LYS A 323 4.09 20.02 -0.65
N VAL A 324 4.67 20.98 -1.34
CA VAL A 324 4.79 20.95 -2.80
C VAL A 324 5.78 19.85 -3.24
N ILE A 325 5.42 19.07 -4.26
CA ILE A 325 6.27 17.99 -4.80
C ILE A 325 7.57 18.53 -5.42
N ALA A 326 7.55 19.70 -6.05
CA ALA A 326 8.72 20.31 -6.70
C ALA A 326 8.70 21.85 -6.61
N PRO A 327 9.85 22.55 -6.72
CA PRO A 327 9.98 24.00 -6.49
C PRO A 327 9.11 24.98 -7.30
N ARG A 328 8.25 24.49 -8.22
CA ARG A 328 7.28 25.28 -8.99
C ARG A 328 5.95 24.57 -9.20
N TYR A 329 5.78 23.40 -8.61
CA TYR A 329 4.51 22.70 -8.67
C TYR A 329 3.52 23.43 -7.78
N ARG A 330 2.25 23.49 -8.16
CA ARG A 330 1.20 24.02 -7.29
C ARG A 330 0.00 23.12 -7.43
N TRP A 331 -0.62 22.82 -6.30
CA TRP A 331 -1.85 22.03 -6.31
C TRP A 331 -2.95 22.82 -7.04
N LYS A 332 -3.69 22.12 -7.89
CA LYS A 332 -4.82 22.67 -8.64
C LYS A 332 -6.10 22.52 -7.81
N ARG A 333 -7.08 23.40 -8.06
CA ARG A 333 -8.41 23.28 -7.48
C ARG A 333 -9.15 22.12 -8.15
N SER A 334 -9.73 21.22 -7.36
CA SER A 334 -10.56 20.12 -7.90
C SER A 334 -11.94 20.64 -8.36
N ARG A 335 -12.65 19.81 -9.15
CA ARG A 335 -14.05 20.06 -9.56
C ARG A 335 -15.01 20.15 -8.36
N TRP A 336 -14.65 19.55 -7.22
CA TRP A 336 -15.43 19.56 -5.98
C TRP A 336 -15.30 20.88 -5.22
N GLY A 337 -14.27 21.69 -5.48
CA GLY A 337 -14.00 22.88 -4.70
C GLY A 337 -13.90 22.56 -3.21
N ARG A 338 -14.66 23.28 -2.38
CA ARG A 338 -14.71 23.04 -0.92
C ARG A 338 -15.68 21.93 -0.54
N THR A 339 -16.47 21.37 -1.45
CA THR A 339 -17.45 20.32 -1.10
C THR A 339 -16.76 18.99 -0.85
N CYS A 340 -17.17 18.28 0.20
CA CYS A 340 -16.64 16.97 0.54
C CYS A 340 -17.08 15.90 -0.48
N PRO A 341 -16.16 15.23 -1.19
CA PRO A 341 -16.50 14.20 -2.19
C PRO A 341 -17.16 12.96 -1.58
N VAL A 342 -16.75 12.55 -0.38
CA VAL A 342 -17.26 11.37 0.32
C VAL A 342 -18.74 11.53 0.66
N VAL A 343 -19.08 12.63 1.32
CA VAL A 343 -20.46 12.96 1.71
C VAL A 343 -21.32 13.27 0.49
N LEU A 344 -20.71 13.85 -0.56
CA LEU A 344 -21.39 14.06 -1.82
C LEU A 344 -21.82 12.73 -2.43
N LYS A 345 -21.01 11.67 -2.39
CA LYS A 345 -21.37 10.33 -2.90
C LYS A 345 -22.62 9.77 -2.21
N GLU A 346 -22.85 10.11 -0.95
CA GLU A 346 -24.03 9.74 -0.16
C GLU A 346 -25.26 10.62 -0.49
N GLY A 347 -25.09 11.66 -1.31
CA GLY A 347 -26.15 12.57 -1.75
C GLY A 347 -26.25 13.87 -0.94
N HIS A 348 -25.32 14.13 -0.03
CA HIS A 348 -25.33 15.30 0.84
C HIS A 348 -24.26 16.32 0.42
N ILE A 349 -24.59 17.61 0.45
CA ILE A 349 -23.66 18.69 0.08
C ILE A 349 -23.19 19.38 1.35
N ILE A 350 -22.01 18.99 1.84
CA ILE A 350 -21.38 19.56 3.04
C ILE A 350 -20.02 20.16 2.64
N PRO A 351 -19.72 21.41 3.05
CA PRO A 351 -18.39 21.97 2.86
C PRO A 351 -17.38 21.25 3.77
N GLY A 352 -16.22 20.93 3.22
CA GLY A 352 -15.08 20.40 3.94
C GLY A 352 -14.42 21.46 4.81
N LEU A 353 -13.77 20.95 5.86
CA LEU A 353 -12.95 21.73 6.77
C LEU A 353 -11.57 21.98 6.13
N PRO A 354 -11.01 23.19 6.27
CA PRO A 354 -9.69 23.52 5.76
C PRO A 354 -8.58 22.58 6.27
N ASP A 355 -8.64 22.21 7.56
CA ASP A 355 -7.65 21.35 8.23
C ASP A 355 -7.64 19.90 7.70
N LEU A 356 -8.78 19.46 7.16
CA LEU A 356 -8.95 18.11 6.60
C LEU A 356 -8.73 18.08 5.09
N SER A 357 -7.89 18.98 4.58
CA SER A 357 -7.56 19.07 3.16
C SER A 357 -6.44 18.12 2.75
N VAL A 358 -6.65 17.44 1.62
CA VAL A 358 -5.72 16.47 1.04
C VAL A 358 -5.50 16.78 -0.43
N SER A 359 -4.32 16.42 -0.94
CA SER A 359 -4.04 16.42 -2.38
C SER A 359 -4.03 15.00 -2.94
N PHE A 360 -4.64 14.85 -4.11
CA PHE A 360 -4.66 13.62 -4.89
C PHE A 360 -4.65 13.96 -6.39
N LEU A 361 -3.81 13.26 -7.19
CA LEU A 361 -3.64 13.54 -8.63
C LEU A 361 -3.44 15.03 -8.97
N GLY A 362 -2.65 15.73 -8.15
CA GLY A 362 -2.39 17.15 -8.35
C GLY A 362 -3.53 18.11 -8.02
N LYS A 363 -4.66 17.60 -7.51
CA LYS A 363 -5.86 18.35 -7.17
C LYS A 363 -6.09 18.36 -5.65
N MET A 364 -6.65 19.46 -5.14
CA MET A 364 -6.99 19.64 -3.71
C MET A 364 -8.43 19.21 -3.42
N TYR A 365 -8.62 18.49 -2.33
CA TYR A 365 -9.91 18.02 -1.83
C TYR A 365 -10.06 18.37 -0.36
N CYS A 366 -11.20 18.95 0.02
CA CYS A 366 -11.52 19.28 1.41
C CYS A 366 -12.53 18.27 1.95
N LEU A 367 -12.29 17.74 3.15
CA LEU A 367 -13.13 16.70 3.77
C LEU A 367 -13.85 17.25 5.00
N SER A 368 -15.04 16.74 5.29
CA SER A 368 -15.93 17.33 6.31
C SER A 368 -15.65 16.85 7.73
N SER A 369 -15.10 15.64 7.89
CA SER A 369 -14.81 15.04 9.19
C SER A 369 -13.62 14.09 9.12
N GLU A 370 -13.01 13.79 10.27
CA GLU A 370 -11.90 12.84 10.37
C GLU A 370 -12.29 11.44 9.86
N GLY A 371 -13.56 11.04 10.04
CA GLY A 371 -14.09 9.80 9.47
C GLY A 371 -14.06 9.80 7.94
N THR A 372 -14.50 10.90 7.31
CA THR A 372 -14.44 11.06 5.84
C THR A 372 -13.01 11.18 5.32
N LEU A 373 -12.09 11.71 6.14
CA LEU A 373 -10.66 11.72 5.84
C LEU A 373 -10.11 10.30 5.78
N LYS A 374 -10.37 9.47 6.79
CA LYS A 374 -9.90 8.07 6.83
C LYS A 374 -10.43 7.26 5.65
N THR A 375 -11.71 7.38 5.31
CA THR A 375 -12.30 6.64 4.18
C THR A 375 -11.77 7.12 2.82
N PHE A 376 -11.50 8.42 2.67
CA PHE A 376 -10.91 8.94 1.43
C PHE A 376 -9.43 8.57 1.29
N LEU A 377 -8.67 8.56 2.39
CA LEU A 377 -7.27 8.14 2.42
C LEU A 377 -7.11 6.65 2.08
N SER A 378 -8.06 5.80 2.47
CA SER A 378 -8.00 4.37 2.16
C SER A 378 -8.27 4.11 0.68
N ASN A 379 -9.32 4.70 0.09
CA ASN A 379 -9.54 4.63 -1.35
C ASN A 379 -10.33 5.83 -1.89
N PRO A 380 -9.71 6.78 -2.60
CA PRO A 380 -10.40 7.93 -3.16
C PRO A 380 -11.22 7.59 -4.41
N ARG A 381 -10.90 6.50 -5.13
CA ARG A 381 -11.45 6.19 -6.46
C ARG A 381 -12.98 6.11 -6.49
N PRO A 382 -13.68 5.44 -5.55
CA PRO A 382 -15.14 5.32 -5.57
C PRO A 382 -15.89 6.64 -5.45
N TYR A 383 -15.27 7.64 -4.84
CA TYR A 383 -15.85 8.98 -4.62
C TYR A 383 -15.60 9.93 -5.79
N LEU A 384 -14.53 9.69 -6.55
CA LEU A 384 -14.11 10.52 -7.66
C LEU A 384 -14.59 9.99 -9.03
N LEU A 385 -14.95 8.71 -9.12
CA LEU A 385 -15.48 8.09 -10.33
C LEU A 385 -17.03 8.17 -10.40
N PRO A 386 -17.59 8.32 -11.61
CA PRO A 386 -19.04 8.30 -11.83
C PRO A 386 -19.67 6.92 -11.51
N PRO A 387 -20.99 6.86 -11.24
CA PRO A 387 -21.94 7.96 -11.21
C PRO A 387 -21.82 8.77 -9.91
N MET A 388 -21.71 10.09 -10.06
CA MET A 388 -21.87 11.02 -8.95
C MET A 388 -23.35 11.33 -8.80
N PRO A 389 -23.92 11.36 -7.58
CA PRO A 389 -25.29 11.80 -7.41
C PRO A 389 -25.41 13.23 -7.92
N ALA A 390 -26.21 13.41 -8.97
CA ALA A 390 -26.49 14.73 -9.48
C ALA A 390 -27.27 15.50 -8.41
N PRO A 391 -26.83 16.72 -8.04
CA PRO A 391 -27.62 17.53 -7.13
C PRO A 391 -29.03 17.71 -7.71
N PRO A 392 -30.09 17.64 -6.88
CA PRO A 392 -31.44 17.83 -7.38
C PRO A 392 -31.53 19.20 -8.06
N PHE A 393 -31.90 19.21 -9.34
CA PHE A 393 -32.01 20.45 -10.11
C PHE A 393 -33.21 21.27 -9.60
N LYS A 394 -33.00 22.58 -9.45
CA LYS A 394 -34.07 23.50 -9.07
C LYS A 394 -34.64 24.12 -10.34
N VAL A 395 -35.93 23.91 -10.60
CA VAL A 395 -36.62 24.53 -11.74
C VAL A 395 -37.39 25.74 -11.25
N PHE A 396 -37.18 26.88 -11.91
CA PHE A 396 -37.94 28.09 -11.68
C PHE A 396 -38.91 28.33 -12.84
N ILE A 397 -40.22 28.39 -12.55
CA ILE A 397 -41.26 28.57 -13.56
C ILE A 397 -41.95 29.92 -13.32
N PHE A 398 -41.80 30.84 -14.26
CA PHE A 398 -42.41 32.17 -14.21
C PHE A 398 -43.44 32.35 -15.33
N GLY A 399 -44.42 33.23 -15.12
CA GLY A 399 -45.45 33.54 -16.12
C GLY A 399 -46.59 34.40 -15.55
N PRO A 400 -47.43 34.99 -16.42
CA PRO A 400 -48.57 35.81 -16.01
C PRO A 400 -49.64 35.02 -15.25
N GLN A 401 -50.60 35.70 -14.62
CA GLN A 401 -51.71 35.01 -13.93
C GLN A 401 -52.51 34.17 -14.94
N SER A 402 -52.93 32.98 -14.52
CA SER A 402 -53.64 31.99 -15.38
C SER A 402 -52.81 31.34 -16.50
N SER A 403 -51.49 31.50 -16.54
CA SER A 403 -50.61 30.86 -17.54
C SER A 403 -50.41 29.34 -17.37
N GLY A 404 -51.09 28.70 -16.41
CA GLY A 404 -50.90 27.28 -16.10
C GLY A 404 -49.59 26.95 -15.36
N LYS A 405 -48.79 27.95 -14.95
CA LYS A 405 -47.49 27.75 -14.26
C LYS A 405 -47.56 26.81 -13.06
N THR A 406 -48.59 26.94 -12.22
CA THR A 406 -48.78 26.08 -11.04
C THR A 406 -49.04 24.62 -11.43
N THR A 407 -49.84 24.40 -12.47
CA THR A 407 -50.14 23.07 -13.01
C THR A 407 -48.88 22.43 -13.58
N LEU A 408 -48.10 23.18 -14.36
CA LEU A 408 -46.82 22.71 -14.91
C LEU A 408 -45.82 22.34 -13.79
N SER A 409 -45.69 23.19 -12.76
CA SER A 409 -44.83 22.92 -11.60
C SER A 409 -45.23 21.63 -10.87
N ASN A 410 -46.53 21.39 -10.68
CA ASN A 410 -47.04 20.19 -10.01
C ASN A 410 -46.80 18.94 -10.86
N LEU A 411 -47.05 19.00 -12.17
CA LEU A 411 -46.79 17.88 -13.09
C LEU A 411 -45.29 17.53 -13.15
N LEU A 412 -44.41 18.54 -13.18
CA LEU A 412 -42.97 18.32 -13.13
C LEU A 412 -42.52 17.74 -11.79
N ALA A 413 -43.10 18.21 -10.68
CA ALA A 413 -42.82 17.67 -9.36
C ALA A 413 -43.29 16.21 -9.22
N GLU A 414 -44.45 15.85 -9.77
CA GLU A 414 -44.94 14.46 -9.77
C GLU A 414 -44.04 13.55 -10.61
N HIS A 415 -43.67 13.99 -11.82
CA HIS A 415 -42.85 13.20 -12.74
C HIS A 415 -41.43 12.96 -12.21
N TYR A 416 -40.81 13.97 -11.60
CA TYR A 416 -39.44 13.91 -11.08
C TYR A 416 -39.36 13.67 -9.56
N LYS A 417 -40.47 13.37 -8.89
CA LYS A 417 -40.57 13.24 -7.42
C LYS A 417 -39.99 14.45 -6.66
N GLY A 418 -40.19 15.64 -7.22
CA GLY A 418 -39.71 16.91 -6.68
C GLY A 418 -40.69 17.57 -5.70
N LYS A 419 -40.24 18.61 -4.99
CA LYS A 419 -41.06 19.41 -4.07
C LYS A 419 -41.35 20.78 -4.67
N VAL A 420 -42.63 21.13 -4.86
CA VAL A 420 -43.03 22.48 -5.27
C VAL A 420 -43.01 23.41 -4.07
N THR A 421 -42.26 24.51 -4.16
CA THR A 421 -42.27 25.60 -3.19
C THR A 421 -42.85 26.84 -3.86
N THR A 422 -44.03 27.29 -3.41
CA THR A 422 -44.64 28.55 -3.84
C THR A 422 -44.22 29.67 -2.90
N TYR A 423 -43.94 30.86 -3.44
CA TYR A 423 -43.54 32.06 -2.67
C TYR A 423 -44.50 32.44 -1.52
N LEU A 424 -45.77 32.00 -1.58
CA LEU A 424 -46.75 32.20 -0.49
C LEU A 424 -46.47 31.30 0.74
N ALA A 425 -45.91 30.10 0.54
CA ALA A 425 -45.61 29.16 1.62
C ALA A 425 -44.34 29.55 2.41
N SER A 426 -43.36 30.18 1.76
CA SER A 426 -42.16 30.68 2.44
C SER A 426 -42.44 31.86 3.37
N TYR A 427 -43.45 32.69 3.06
CA TYR A 427 -43.85 33.81 3.92
C TYR A 427 -44.52 33.34 5.23
N LEU A 428 -45.20 32.18 5.22
CA LEU A 428 -45.81 31.60 6.42
C LEU A 428 -44.80 30.84 7.29
N ALA A 429 -43.75 30.27 6.70
CA ALA A 429 -42.69 29.60 7.44
C ALA A 429 -41.72 30.57 8.16
N SER A 430 -41.55 31.79 7.64
CA SER A 430 -40.77 32.85 8.31
C SER A 430 -41.48 33.53 9.49
N PHE A 431 -42.75 33.18 9.77
CA PHE A 431 -43.57 33.78 10.82
C PHE A 431 -43.94 32.86 11.98
N LEU A 432 -43.36 31.64 12.07
CA LEU A 432 -43.44 30.83 13.28
C LEU A 432 -42.20 31.07 14.15
N PRO A 433 -42.33 31.79 15.29
CA PRO A 433 -41.25 31.89 16.25
C PRO A 433 -41.04 30.54 16.94
N ILE A 434 -39.77 30.27 17.21
CA ILE A 434 -39.24 29.38 18.24
C ILE A 434 -40.19 29.31 19.44
N TYR A 435 -40.62 28.11 19.82
CA TYR A 435 -41.22 27.61 21.09
C TYR A 435 -42.12 26.43 20.65
N THR A 436 -41.84 25.16 20.89
CA THR A 436 -41.32 24.44 22.07
C THR A 436 -40.66 23.14 21.65
#